data_AF-T0L5D7-F1
#
_entry.id   AF-T0L5D7-F1
#
_cell.length_a   1.000
_cell.length_b   1.000
_cell.length_c   1.000
_cell.angle_alpha   90.00
_cell.angle_beta   90.00
_cell.angle_gamma   90.00
#
_symmetry.space_group_name_H-M   'P 1'
#
loop_
_entity.id
_entity.type
_entity.pdbx_description
1 polymer ?
#
loop_
_entity_poly.entity_id
_entity_poly.type
_entity_poly.pdbx_seq_one_letter_code
_entity_poly.pdbx_strand_id
1 'polypeptide(L)'
;MAVAKAKEEGNDTIMCASTGNTSAAAAAYAARADMKCIVIIPDGKIAFGKLAQAVMYGAEIIAIDGNFDDALKIVRSIYSSI
;
A
#
# COMPACT_ATOMS: atom_id res chain seq x y z
N MET A 1 -14.06 3.17 -3.44
CA MET A 1 -14.36 4.38 -2.62
C MET A 1 -13.13 4.91 -1.90
N ALA A 2 -12.34 4.09 -1.19
CA ALA A 2 -11.20 4.57 -0.38
C ALA A 2 -10.27 5.57 -1.09
N VAL A 3 -9.76 5.24 -2.29
CA VAL A 3 -8.85 6.12 -3.04
C VAL A 3 -9.51 7.43 -3.46
N ALA A 4 -10.75 7.37 -3.95
CA ALA A 4 -11.49 8.56 -4.35
C ALA A 4 -11.73 9.50 -3.15
N LYS A 5 -12.04 8.93 -1.98
CA LYS A 5 -12.21 9.71 -0.75
C LYS A 5 -10.90 10.34 -0.29
N ALA A 6 -9.81 9.57 -0.30
CA ALA A 6 -8.49 10.10 0.04
C ALA A 6 -8.07 11.25 -0.89
N LYS A 7 -8.34 11.15 -2.20
CA LYS A 7 -8.10 12.23 -3.17
C LYS A 7 -8.97 13.46 -2.90
N GLU A 8 -10.25 13.25 -2.60
CA GLU A 8 -11.18 14.34 -2.23
C GLU A 8 -10.70 15.08 -0.98
N GLU A 9 -10.13 14.37 0.00
CA GLU A 9 -9.54 14.92 1.22
C GLU A 9 -8.16 15.59 0.99
N GLY A 10 -7.67 15.62 -0.26
CA GLY A 10 -6.43 16.29 -0.63
C GLY A 10 -5.17 15.45 -0.45
N ASN A 11 -5.29 14.15 -0.14
CA ASN A 11 -4.15 13.26 -0.07
C ASN A 11 -3.57 12.99 -1.46
N ASP A 12 -2.26 12.81 -1.54
CA ASP A 12 -1.53 12.43 -2.76
C ASP A 12 -1.05 10.97 -2.74
N THR A 13 -1.17 10.30 -1.58
CA THR A 13 -0.59 8.99 -1.32
C THR A 13 -1.55 8.13 -0.52
N ILE A 14 -1.62 6.83 -0.86
CA ILE A 14 -2.28 5.81 -0.05
C ILE A 14 -1.30 4.71 0.33
N MET A 15 -1.58 4.04 1.44
CA MET A 15 -0.75 2.94 1.94
C MET A 15 -1.61 1.72 2.28
N CYS A 16 -1.06 0.51 2.09
CA CYS A 16 -1.70 -0.70 2.59
C CYS A 16 -0.67 -1.73 3.08
N ALA A 17 -1.07 -2.54 4.06
CA ALA A 17 -0.33 -3.72 4.50
C ALA A 17 -1.10 -4.96 4.01
N SER A 18 -1.00 -5.27 2.72
CA SER A 18 -1.66 -6.42 2.10
C SER A 18 -0.89 -6.85 0.87
N THR A 19 -0.94 -8.14 0.52
CA THR A 19 -0.24 -8.68 -0.65
C THR A 19 -1.13 -9.41 -1.63
N GLY A 20 -2.45 -9.29 -1.46
CA GLY A 20 -3.43 -9.85 -2.37
C GLY A 20 -4.18 -8.78 -3.16
N ASN A 21 -5.38 -9.15 -3.59
CA ASN A 21 -6.26 -8.32 -4.41
C ASN A 21 -6.49 -6.91 -3.86
N THR A 22 -6.48 -6.72 -2.54
CA THR A 22 -6.61 -5.40 -1.91
C THR A 22 -5.50 -4.45 -2.34
N SER A 23 -4.24 -4.91 -2.32
CA SER A 23 -3.09 -4.09 -2.74
C SER A 23 -3.10 -3.82 -4.24
N ALA A 24 -3.49 -4.82 -5.05
CA ALA A 24 -3.61 -4.67 -6.49
C ALA A 24 -4.70 -3.65 -6.86
N ALA A 25 -5.88 -3.74 -6.23
CA ALA A 25 -6.96 -2.79 -6.43
C ALA A 25 -6.56 -1.39 -5.96
N ALA A 26 -5.96 -1.26 -4.77
CA ALA A 26 -5.48 0.02 -4.26
C ALA A 26 -4.50 0.68 -5.24
N ALA A 27 -3.51 -0.07 -5.73
CA ALA A 27 -2.54 0.39 -6.71
C ALA A 27 -3.21 0.82 -8.02
N ALA A 28 -4.12 0.01 -8.56
CA ALA A 28 -4.84 0.33 -9.80
C ALA A 28 -5.64 1.63 -9.70
N TYR A 29 -6.37 1.82 -8.60
CA TYR A 29 -7.16 3.04 -8.38
C TYR A 29 -6.28 4.25 -8.07
N ALA A 30 -5.16 4.08 -7.34
CA ALA A 30 -4.21 5.15 -7.07
C ALA A 30 -3.55 5.64 -8.38
N ALA A 31 -3.10 4.72 -9.22
CA ALA A 31 -2.56 5.04 -10.54
C ALA A 31 -3.58 5.81 -11.40
N ARG A 32 -4.86 5.41 -11.36
CA ARG A 32 -5.93 6.11 -12.06
C ARG A 32 -6.20 7.51 -11.50
N ALA A 33 -6.01 7.71 -10.20
CA ALA A 33 -6.25 8.98 -9.51
C ALA A 33 -5.01 9.89 -9.45
N ASP A 34 -3.92 9.51 -10.12
CA ASP A 34 -2.62 10.18 -10.04
C ASP A 34 -2.17 10.36 -8.57
N MET A 35 -2.16 9.24 -7.85
CA MET A 35 -1.74 9.13 -6.45
C MET A 35 -0.69 8.04 -6.31
N LYS A 36 0.21 8.20 -5.34
CA LYS A 36 1.17 7.17 -4.96
C LYS A 36 0.47 6.04 -4.20
N CYS A 37 0.91 4.81 -4.42
CA CYS A 37 0.47 3.66 -3.64
C CYS A 37 1.68 2.95 -3.03
N ILE A 38 1.71 2.84 -1.71
CA ILE A 38 2.77 2.15 -0.97
C ILE A 38 2.22 0.87 -0.37
N VAL A 39 2.95 -0.23 -0.54
CA VAL A 39 2.61 -1.54 0.02
C VAL A 39 3.69 -1.94 1.01
N ILE A 40 3.35 -1.95 2.30
CA ILE A 40 4.28 -2.33 3.37
C ILE A 40 4.09 -3.80 3.71
N ILE A 41 5.19 -4.56 3.69
CA ILE A 41 5.18 -6.01 3.93
C ILE A 41 6.35 -6.45 4.80
N PRO A 42 6.21 -7.53 5.60
CA PRO A 42 7.35 -8.14 6.25
C PRO A 42 8.27 -8.81 5.22
N ASP A 43 9.58 -8.69 5.45
CA ASP A 43 10.61 -9.30 4.62
C ASP A 43 10.57 -10.84 4.66
N GLY A 44 10.99 -11.47 3.56
CA GLY A 44 11.18 -12.92 3.44
C GLY A 44 9.91 -13.80 3.46
N LYS A 45 8.71 -13.23 3.69
CA LYS A 45 7.48 -14.01 3.92
C LYS A 45 6.53 -14.09 2.72
N ILE A 46 6.83 -13.45 1.59
CA ILE A 46 5.83 -13.21 0.52
C ILE A 46 6.38 -13.55 -0.85
N ALA A 47 5.64 -14.39 -1.57
CA ALA A 47 5.91 -14.73 -2.96
C ALA A 47 5.67 -13.50 -3.86
N PHE A 48 6.68 -13.14 -4.66
CA PHE A 48 6.63 -12.00 -5.58
C PHE A 48 5.41 -12.04 -6.53
N GLY A 49 5.00 -13.24 -6.97
CA GLY A 49 3.83 -13.41 -7.83
C GLY A 49 2.53 -12.86 -7.25
N LYS A 50 2.41 -12.76 -5.91
CA LYS A 50 1.25 -12.14 -5.26
C LYS A 50 1.24 -10.60 -5.39
N LEU A 51 2.42 -10.00 -5.48
CA LEU A 51 2.61 -8.54 -5.58
C LEU A 51 2.66 -8.06 -7.03
N ALA A 52 2.82 -8.97 -7.99
CA ALA A 52 3.01 -8.64 -9.40
C ALA A 52 2.00 -7.62 -9.92
N GLN A 53 0.71 -7.79 -9.62
CA GLN A 53 -0.32 -6.83 -10.04
C GLN A 53 -0.14 -5.44 -9.44
N ALA A 54 0.16 -5.35 -8.13
CA ALA A 54 0.37 -4.06 -7.48
C ALA A 54 1.60 -3.34 -8.08
N VAL A 55 2.69 -4.07 -8.29
CA VAL A 55 3.91 -3.54 -8.95
C VAL A 55 3.62 -3.08 -10.38
N MET A 56 2.84 -3.85 -11.15
CA MET A 56 2.45 -3.47 -12.52
C MET A 56 1.64 -2.16 -12.58
N TYR A 57 0.85 -1.88 -11.54
CA TYR A 57 0.15 -0.59 -11.40
C TYR A 57 1.02 0.52 -10.77
N GLY A 58 2.31 0.27 -10.55
CA GLY A 58 3.26 1.28 -10.05
C GLY A 58 3.27 1.43 -8.52
N ALA A 59 2.80 0.43 -7.77
CA ALA A 59 2.93 0.47 -6.31
C ALA A 59 4.40 0.33 -5.88
N GLU A 60 4.79 1.15 -4.91
CA GLU A 60 6.08 1.07 -4.24
C GLU A 60 6.00 0.02 -3.12
N ILE A 61 6.90 -0.97 -3.15
CA ILE A 61 6.92 -2.04 -2.15
C ILE A 61 8.01 -1.74 -1.12
N ILE A 62 7.61 -1.60 0.13
CA ILE A 62 8.51 -1.42 1.27
C ILE A 62 8.52 -2.71 2.09
N ALA A 63 9.62 -3.43 2.03
CA ALA A 63 9.86 -4.58 2.91
C ALA A 63 10.45 -4.08 4.23
N ILE A 64 9.90 -4.58 5.35
CA ILE A 64 10.38 -4.27 6.70
C ILE A 64 10.82 -5.56 7.39
N ASP A 65 11.79 -5.45 8.29
CA ASP A 65 12.07 -6.54 9.22
C ASP A 65 10.93 -6.68 10.25
N GLY A 66 10.49 -7.91 10.50
CA GLY A 66 9.42 -8.22 11.45
C GLY A 66 8.24 -9.01 10.88
N ASN A 67 7.04 -8.71 11.36
CA ASN A 67 5.81 -9.40 10.99
C ASN A 67 4.70 -8.45 10.51
N PHE A 68 3.52 -9.01 10.27
CA PHE A 68 2.38 -8.25 9.77
C PHE A 68 1.89 -7.18 10.76
N ASP A 69 1.90 -7.48 12.06
CA ASP A 69 1.50 -6.53 13.09
C ASP A 69 2.49 -5.35 13.16
N ASP A 70 3.78 -5.60 12.92
CA ASP A 70 4.79 -4.55 12.85
C ASP A 70 4.55 -3.64 11.63
N ALA A 71 4.23 -4.22 10.47
CA ALA A 71 3.83 -3.46 9.28
C ALA A 71 2.60 -2.59 9.55
N LEU A 72 1.59 -3.15 10.21
CA LEU A 72 0.39 -2.41 10.56
C LEU A 72 0.66 -1.29 11.57
N LYS A 73 1.53 -1.51 12.55
CA LYS A 73 1.97 -0.47 13.50
C LYS A 73 2.67 0.69 12.79
N ILE A 74 3.54 0.40 11.83
CA ILE A 74 4.22 1.42 11.03
C ILE A 74 3.20 2.25 10.24
N VAL A 75 2.28 1.60 9.52
CA VAL A 75 1.21 2.30 8.77
C VAL A 75 0.40 3.22 9.70
N ARG A 76 0.01 2.74 10.88
CA ARG A 76 -0.73 3.53 11.86
C ARG A 76 0.08 4.70 12.42
N SER A 77 1.36 4.46 12.74
CA SER A 77 2.27 5.50 13.25
C SER A 77 2.46 6.63 12.25
N ILE A 78 2.58 6.30 10.96
CA ILE A 78 2.70 7.29 9.89
C ILE A 78 1.42 8.12 9.84
N TYR A 79 0.25 7.49 9.78
CA TYR A 79 -1.04 8.20 9.73
C TYR A 79 -1.29 9.11 10.94
N SER A 80 -0.92 8.71 12.16
CA SER A 80 -1.13 9.52 13.36
C SER A 80 -0.16 10.70 13.51
N SER A 81 0.87 10.78 12.66
CA SER A 81 1.91 11.83 12.72
C SER A 81 1.69 12.94 11.69
N ILE A 82 0.57 12.90 10.95
CA ILE A 82 0.15 13.85 9.91
C ILE A 82 -1.24 14.38 10.27
#